data_AF-A0A939G380-F1
#
_entry.id   AF-A0A939G380-F1
#
_cell.length_a   1.000
_cell.length_b   1.000
_cell.length_c   1.000
_cell.angle_alpha   90.00
_cell.angle_beta   90.00
_cell.angle_gamma   90.00
#
_symmetry.space_group_name_H-M   'P 1'
#
loop_
_entity.id
_entity.type
_entity.pdbx_description
1 polymer ?
#
loop_
_entity_poly.entity_id
_entity_poly.type
_entity_poly.pdbx_seq_one_letter_code
_entity_poly.pdbx_strand_id
1 'polypeptide(L)'
;MVPILAGNPVFPSTRKIYEKELAPIGLFGPAKALLHHEDYVVMATATLGKSRVFAPGDPWLYNEYVDGRRIPAQYENVKAGGELARWLLR
;
A
#
# COMPACT_ATOMS: atom_id res chain seq x y z
N MET A 1 -2.80 -6.77 -10.02
CA MET A 1 -1.95 -7.37 -8.97
C MET A 1 -0.70 -6.53 -8.84
N VAL A 2 -0.22 -6.28 -7.62
CA VAL A 2 0.94 -5.40 -7.41
C VAL A 2 2.00 -6.14 -6.58
N PRO A 3 3.22 -6.35 -7.11
CA PRO A 3 4.33 -6.94 -6.37
C PRO A 3 4.94 -5.91 -5.40
N ILE A 4 5.34 -6.36 -4.21
CA ILE A 4 6.02 -5.54 -3.22
C ILE A 4 7.43 -6.06 -3.05
N LEU A 5 8.42 -5.21 -3.35
CA LEU A 5 9.84 -5.56 -3.21
C LEU A 5 10.26 -5.65 -1.75
N ALA A 6 11.28 -6.47 -1.48
CA ALA A 6 11.89 -6.55 -0.17
C ALA A 6 12.46 -5.18 0.27
N GLY A 7 12.41 -4.90 1.57
CA GLY A 7 12.85 -3.62 2.13
C GLY A 7 11.80 -2.51 2.10
N ASN A 8 10.55 -2.81 1.70
CA ASN A 8 9.46 -1.84 1.81
C ASN A 8 9.24 -1.42 3.28
N PRO A 9 9.25 -0.12 3.59
CA PRO A 9 9.21 0.37 4.98
C PRO A 9 7.83 0.22 5.64
N VAL A 10 6.76 0.10 4.86
CA VAL A 10 5.39 -0.09 5.34
C VAL A 10 5.03 -1.58 5.34
N PHE A 11 5.50 -2.32 4.34
CA PHE A 11 5.15 -3.72 4.09
C PHE A 11 6.38 -4.65 4.14
N PRO A 12 7.02 -4.83 5.32
CA PRO A 12 8.30 -5.52 5.40
C PRO A 12 8.25 -6.99 4.98
N SER A 13 7.11 -7.67 5.16
CA SER A 13 6.96 -9.11 4.87
C SER A 13 5.94 -9.44 3.79
N THR A 14 5.01 -8.53 3.46
CA THR A 14 4.09 -8.69 2.33
C THR A 14 4.86 -8.61 1.00
N ARG A 15 4.53 -9.47 0.04
CA ARG A 15 5.19 -9.59 -1.26
C ARG A 15 4.23 -9.39 -2.42
N LYS A 16 2.94 -9.62 -2.22
CA LYS A 16 1.97 -9.50 -3.31
C LYS A 16 0.59 -9.10 -2.79
N ILE A 17 0.05 -8.02 -3.34
CA ILE A 17 -1.31 -7.56 -3.03
C ILE A 17 -2.18 -7.47 -4.28
N TYR A 18 -3.47 -7.50 -4.04
CA TYR A 18 -4.49 -7.24 -5.04
C TYR A 18 -5.03 -5.82 -4.84
N GLU A 19 -4.82 -4.98 -5.84
CA GLU A 19 -5.44 -3.66 -5.98
C GLU A 19 -6.32 -3.69 -7.24
N LYS A 20 -7.42 -2.93 -7.20
CA LYS A 20 -8.42 -2.87 -8.28
C LYS A 20 -8.65 -1.41 -8.66
N GLU A 21 -8.78 -1.13 -9.96
CA GLU A 21 -9.09 0.22 -10.48
C GLU A 21 -8.08 1.28 -9.99
N LEU A 22 -6.80 1.03 -10.31
CA LEU A 22 -5.68 1.90 -9.93
C LEU A 22 -5.84 3.31 -10.50
N ALA A 23 -5.66 4.30 -9.63
CA ALA A 23 -5.46 5.71 -9.94
C ALA A 23 -4.01 6.10 -9.62
N PRO A 24 -3.15 6.29 -10.64
CA PRO A 24 -1.76 6.71 -10.43
C PRO A 24 -1.66 8.01 -9.62
N ILE A 25 -0.66 8.08 -8.74
CA ILE A 25 -0.42 9.22 -7.86
C ILE A 25 0.70 10.08 -8.43
N GLY A 26 0.40 11.36 -8.69
CA GLY A 26 1.43 12.39 -8.91
C GLY A 26 2.09 12.79 -7.59
N LEU A 27 3.42 12.82 -7.55
CA LEU A 27 4.18 13.18 -6.36
C LEU A 27 4.61 14.64 -6.39
N PHE A 28 4.42 15.35 -5.27
CA PHE A 28 4.87 16.72 -5.09
C PHE A 28 5.37 16.95 -3.65
N GLY A 29 6.30 17.91 -3.48
CA GLY A 29 6.82 18.30 -2.18
C GLY A 29 7.49 17.13 -1.44
N PRO A 30 7.17 16.87 -0.15
CA PRO A 30 7.82 15.83 0.64
C PRO A 30 7.30 14.41 0.36
N ALA A 31 6.35 14.25 -0.57
CA ALA A 31 5.77 12.95 -0.89
C ALA A 31 6.82 12.05 -1.58
N LYS A 32 6.84 10.78 -1.16
CA LYS A 32 7.71 9.74 -1.71
C LYS A 32 6.88 8.58 -2.20
N ALA A 33 7.29 8.00 -3.32
CA ALA A 33 6.73 6.74 -3.78
C ALA A 33 6.96 5.66 -2.72
N LEU A 34 5.91 4.89 -2.42
CA LEU A 34 5.97 3.71 -1.57
C LEU A 34 5.86 2.43 -2.40
N LEU A 35 4.98 2.43 -3.39
CA LEU A 35 4.73 1.28 -4.25
C LEU A 35 4.54 1.72 -5.69
N HIS A 36 5.17 0.97 -6.59
CA HIS A 36 5.03 1.13 -8.03
C HIS A 36 4.30 -0.07 -8.61
N HIS A 37 3.44 0.19 -9.59
CA HIS A 37 2.94 -0.80 -10.52
C HIS A 37 3.38 -0.39 -11.92
N GLU A 38 4.32 -1.14 -12.51
CA GLU A 38 5.00 -0.75 -13.74
C GLU A 38 5.63 0.65 -13.56
N ASP A 39 5.32 1.60 -14.44
CA ASP A 39 5.86 2.97 -14.40
C ASP A 39 5.05 3.92 -13.50
N TYR A 40 3.96 3.43 -12.89
CA TYR A 40 3.04 4.25 -12.11
C TYR A 40 3.27 4.12 -10.61
N VAL A 41 3.25 5.24 -9.89
CA VAL A 41 3.19 5.24 -8.43
C VAL A 41 1.74 4.94 -8.02
N VAL A 42 1.54 3.87 -7.26
CA VAL A 42 0.21 3.42 -6.81
C VAL A 42 0.02 3.54 -5.30
N MET A 43 1.11 3.68 -4.54
CA MET A 43 1.03 4.13 -3.15
C MET A 43 2.12 5.14 -2.86
N ALA A 44 1.79 6.13 -2.03
CA ALA A 44 2.71 7.18 -1.62
C ALA A 44 2.68 7.38 -0.10
N THR A 45 3.78 7.91 0.42
CA THR A 45 3.88 8.35 1.82
C THR A 45 4.47 9.75 1.91
N ALA A 46 4.19 10.45 3.00
CA ALA A 46 4.88 11.68 3.34
C ALA A 46 5.06 11.79 4.86
N THR A 47 6.06 12.55 5.29
CA THR A 47 6.23 12.95 6.68
C THR A 47 5.98 14.45 6.77
N LEU A 48 5.04 14.86 7.63
CA LEU A 48 4.67 16.26 7.84
C LEU A 48 4.82 16.57 9.33
N GLY A 49 5.95 17.18 9.70
CA GLY A 49 6.30 17.41 11.10
C GLY A 49 6.41 16.08 11.87
N LYS A 50 5.53 15.87 12.85
CA LYS A 50 5.45 14.64 13.64
C LYS A 50 4.51 13.58 13.04
N SER A 51 3.78 13.93 11.99
CA SER A 51 2.74 13.09 11.41
C SER A 51 3.24 12.34 10.18
N ARG A 52 2.58 11.22 9.89
CA ARG A 52 2.75 10.43 8.68
C ARG A 52 1.48 10.47 7.84
N VAL A 53 1.67 10.52 6.54
CA VAL A 53 0.61 10.37 5.54
C VAL A 53 0.89 9.10 4.75
N PHE A 54 -0.16 8.33 4.52
CA PHE A 54 -0.19 7.20 3.60
C PHE A 54 -1.35 7.43 2.63
N ALA A 55 -1.09 7.26 1.33
CA ALA A 55 -2.09 7.44 0.28
C ALA A 55 -2.03 6.24 -0.68
N PRO A 56 -3.07 5.40 -0.73
CA PRO A 56 -3.23 4.40 -1.77
C PRO A 56 -3.94 5.01 -3.00
N GLY A 57 -3.55 4.56 -4.19
CA GLY A 57 -4.17 4.92 -5.46
C GLY A 57 -5.39 4.05 -5.78
N ASP A 58 -5.91 3.31 -4.81
CA ASP A 58 -7.02 2.38 -5.01
C ASP A 58 -7.88 2.32 -3.72
N PRO A 59 -9.15 1.85 -3.80
CA PRO A 59 -10.07 1.82 -2.66
C PRO A 59 -9.77 0.70 -1.63
N TRP A 60 -8.60 0.06 -1.70
CA TRP A 60 -8.22 -1.12 -0.94
C TRP A 60 -8.59 -1.10 0.54
N LEU A 61 -8.30 -0.01 1.26
CA LEU A 61 -8.43 0.04 2.73
C LEU A 61 -9.86 0.02 3.28
N TYR A 62 -10.88 0.14 2.42
CA TYR A 62 -12.28 0.16 2.82
C TYR A 62 -13.16 -0.74 1.96
N ASN A 63 -12.54 -1.67 1.22
CA ASN A 63 -13.25 -2.55 0.29
C ASN A 63 -13.28 -4.01 0.76
N GLU A 64 -13.85 -4.86 -0.08
CA GLU A 64 -14.12 -6.26 0.21
C GLU A 64 -12.92 -7.21 0.11
N TYR A 65 -11.72 -6.69 -0.14
CA TYR A 65 -10.49 -7.47 -0.35
C TYR A 65 -9.52 -7.46 0.84
N VAL A 66 -9.96 -6.98 2.00
CA VAL A 66 -9.13 -6.82 3.20
C VAL A 66 -9.20 -7.97 4.20
N ASP A 67 -10.16 -8.89 4.04
CA ASP A 67 -10.41 -10.01 4.96
C ASP A 67 -9.96 -11.38 4.42
N GLY A 68 -9.44 -11.42 3.19
CA GLY A 68 -8.92 -12.62 2.55
C GLY A 68 -9.98 -13.60 2.05
N ARG A 69 -11.28 -13.22 2.05
CA ARG A 69 -12.38 -14.14 1.68
C ARG A 69 -12.81 -14.04 0.22
N ARG A 70 -12.48 -12.94 -0.47
CA ARG A 70 -12.99 -12.62 -1.81
C ARG A 70 -11.93 -12.61 -2.92
N ILE A 71 -10.68 -12.88 -2.59
CA ILE A 71 -9.56 -12.93 -3.54
C ILE A 71 -8.76 -14.23 -3.36
N PRO A 72 -8.05 -14.70 -4.41
CA PRO A 72 -7.17 -15.86 -4.31
C PRO A 72 -6.16 -15.75 -3.16
N ALA A 73 -5.89 -16.87 -2.49
CA ALA A 73 -5.02 -16.95 -1.30
C ALA A 73 -3.56 -16.51 -1.53
N GLN A 74 -3.12 -16.38 -2.79
CA GLN A 74 -1.80 -15.84 -3.14
C GLN A 74 -1.66 -14.33 -2.85
N TYR A 75 -2.76 -13.63 -2.59
CA TYR A 75 -2.75 -12.21 -2.27
C TYR A 75 -2.77 -12.00 -0.75
N GLU A 76 -1.84 -11.20 -0.28
CA GLU A 76 -1.54 -11.03 1.13
C GLU A 76 -2.20 -9.77 1.72
N ASN A 77 -3.34 -9.34 1.19
CA ASN A 77 -4.02 -8.10 1.59
C ASN A 77 -4.28 -8.01 3.10
N VAL A 78 -4.72 -9.10 3.74
CA VAL A 78 -4.95 -9.14 5.21
C VAL A 78 -3.66 -8.81 5.98
N LYS A 79 -2.56 -9.43 5.54
CA LYS A 79 -1.23 -9.26 6.15
C LYS A 79 -0.71 -7.85 5.93
N ALA A 80 -0.85 -7.32 4.72
CA ALA A 80 -0.48 -5.95 4.38
C ALA A 80 -1.25 -4.93 5.22
N GLY A 81 -2.56 -5.14 5.43
CA GLY A 81 -3.37 -4.29 6.29
C GLY A 81 -2.86 -4.27 7.74
N GLY A 82 -2.49 -5.44 8.28
CA GLY A 82 -1.86 -5.53 9.60
C GLY A 82 -0.48 -4.85 9.69
N GLU A 83 0.33 -4.92 8.64
CA GLU A 83 1.61 -4.21 8.55
C GLU A 83 1.43 -2.70 8.49
N LEU A 84 0.49 -2.22 7.68
CA LEU A 84 0.14 -0.80 7.60
C LEU A 84 -0.35 -0.26 8.94
N ALA A 85 -1.25 -0.98 9.63
CA ALA A 85 -1.72 -0.58 10.95
C ALA A 85 -0.56 -0.43 11.95
N ARG A 86 0.36 -1.40 11.98
CA ARG A 86 1.57 -1.31 12.83
C ARG A 86 2.49 -0.16 12.44
N TRP A 87 2.58 0.17 11.15
CA TRP A 87 3.36 1.30 10.68
C TRP A 87 2.75 2.64 11.09
N LEU A 88 1.41 2.78 11.01
CA LEU A 88 0.68 3.99 11.41
C LEU A 88 0.73 4.25 12.92
N LEU A 89 0.78 3.20 13.74
CA LEU A 89 0.81 3.30 15.21
C LEU A 89 2.19 3.60 15.82
N ARG A 90 3.24 3.64 14.99
CA ARG A 90 4.57 4.08 15.45
C ARG A 90 4.62 5.59 15.59
#